data_AF-A0A8J4YPR2-F1
#
_entry.id   AF-A0A8J4YPR2-F1
#
_cell.length_a   1.000
_cell.length_b   1.000
_cell.length_c   1.000
_cell.angle_alpha   90.00
_cell.angle_beta   90.00
_cell.angle_gamma   90.00
#
_symmetry.space_group_name_H-M   'P 1'
#
loop_
_entity.id
_entity.type
_entity.pdbx_description
1 polymer ?
#
loop_
_entity_poly.entity_id
_entity_poly.type
_entity_poly.pdbx_seq_one_letter_code
_entity_poly.pdbx_strand_id
1 'polypeptide(L)'
;MTKVSYLILLTVTNHFLFFLTVTIHFLFLLTVTIHSRHHHPLLTVTFLFLLTVTIHFLFLLTVTIHFLFLLTVTINFLFLLTVTFHFLFLLTVTIHFLFLLTVTIHFLFLLSHHPLLPTVTIHSLLLLTVTIHSLLLTVAIHSLLTVTIHSLLLSFYDLEELFRTGGQVPDTNYIFMGDFVDRGYYSLETLTRLLTLKVKWPHKITLLRGNHESRQITQVYGFYDECQNKYGNVNAWKYCCKVFDLLTIAAIIDDEILCVHGGLSPEINTLDQIRIINRNQEIPHKGAFCDLVWSDPEDIESWSMSPRGAGWLFGASVTQKFTETNQLRLICRAHQLVNEGIKYMFDGKLVTVWSAPNYCYRAGNVASILCFTSTTEKQAKLFDAVPDDKRIIPPIHTTPYFL
;
A
#
# COMPACT_ATOMS: atom_id res chain seq x y z
N MET A 1 7.59 42.21 1.46
CA MET A 1 6.57 43.23 1.85
C MET A 1 5.14 42.76 1.50
N THR A 2 4.68 41.57 1.91
CA THR A 2 3.47 40.97 1.29
C THR A 2 2.39 40.43 2.24
N LYS A 3 2.63 40.26 3.55
CA LYS A 3 1.57 39.83 4.50
C LYS A 3 0.89 40.99 5.24
N VAL A 4 1.66 42.01 5.65
CA VAL A 4 1.14 43.17 6.39
C VAL A 4 0.22 44.03 5.51
N SER A 5 0.56 44.19 4.23
CA SER A 5 -0.24 44.96 3.26
C SER A 5 -1.59 44.31 2.94
N TYR A 6 -1.70 42.98 3.01
CA TYR A 6 -2.93 42.24 2.70
C TYR A 6 -3.97 42.33 3.83
N LEU A 7 -3.50 42.30 5.09
CA LEU A 7 -4.37 42.45 6.26
C LEU A 7 -4.94 43.87 6.36
N ILE A 8 -4.13 44.87 6.02
CA ILE A 8 -4.57 46.28 5.91
C ILE A 8 -5.62 46.41 4.80
N LEU A 9 -5.42 45.78 3.65
CA LEU A 9 -6.38 45.82 2.54
C LEU A 9 -7.73 45.17 2.89
N LEU A 10 -7.71 44.05 3.62
CA LEU A 10 -8.94 43.38 4.09
C LEU A 10 -9.70 44.22 5.13
N THR A 11 -8.97 44.87 6.03
CA THR A 11 -9.54 45.76 7.06
C THR A 11 -10.18 46.99 6.43
N VAL A 12 -9.52 47.57 5.42
CA VAL A 12 -10.08 48.66 4.60
C VAL A 12 -11.35 48.18 3.89
N THR A 13 -11.32 47.01 3.24
CA THR A 13 -12.49 46.45 2.51
C THR A 13 -13.72 46.26 3.42
N ASN A 14 -13.53 45.80 4.67
CA ASN A 14 -14.63 45.66 5.62
C ASN A 14 -15.22 46.99 6.09
N HIS A 15 -14.39 48.03 6.27
CA HIS A 15 -14.90 49.38 6.55
C HIS A 15 -15.69 49.93 5.35
N PHE A 16 -15.28 49.61 4.13
CA PHE A 16 -15.99 50.01 2.90
C PHE A 16 -17.38 49.38 2.75
N LEU A 17 -17.56 48.10 3.13
CA LEU A 17 -18.87 47.45 3.13
C LEU A 17 -19.86 48.10 4.11
N PHE A 18 -19.37 48.55 5.28
CA PHE A 18 -20.16 49.33 6.23
C PHE A 18 -20.62 50.67 5.64
N PHE A 19 -19.74 51.37 4.91
CA PHE A 19 -20.12 52.62 4.23
C PHE A 19 -21.13 52.40 3.10
N LEU A 20 -21.06 51.29 2.36
CA LEU A 20 -22.04 50.95 1.32
C LEU A 20 -23.45 50.75 1.91
N THR A 21 -23.55 50.08 3.07
CA THR A 21 -24.84 49.94 3.77
C THR A 21 -25.40 51.29 4.21
N VAL A 22 -24.54 52.23 4.64
CA VAL A 22 -24.96 53.60 4.98
C VAL A 22 -25.46 54.33 3.73
N THR A 23 -24.77 54.24 2.59
CA THR A 23 -25.21 54.88 1.32
C THR A 23 -26.59 54.39 0.84
N ILE A 24 -26.90 53.09 1.00
CA ILE A 24 -28.23 52.54 0.65
C ILE A 24 -29.33 53.14 1.54
N HIS A 25 -29.08 53.31 2.84
CA HIS A 25 -30.03 53.97 3.75
C HIS A 25 -30.24 55.45 3.40
N PHE A 26 -29.19 56.14 2.93
CA PHE A 26 -29.29 57.53 2.47
C PHE A 26 -30.07 57.67 1.14
N LEU A 27 -29.93 56.73 0.20
CA LEU A 27 -30.74 56.69 -1.03
C LEU A 27 -32.23 56.48 -0.73
N PHE A 28 -32.55 55.65 0.28
CA PHE A 28 -33.92 55.50 0.77
C PHE A 28 -34.46 56.80 1.36
N LEU A 29 -33.65 57.51 2.17
CA LEU A 29 -34.00 58.84 2.70
C LEU A 29 -34.24 59.88 1.60
N LEU A 30 -33.43 59.86 0.54
CA LEU A 30 -33.59 60.74 -0.63
C LEU A 30 -34.92 60.48 -1.34
N THR A 31 -35.34 59.22 -1.43
CA THR A 31 -36.61 58.82 -2.06
C THR A 31 -37.82 59.29 -1.23
N VAL A 32 -37.76 59.16 0.09
CA VAL A 32 -38.77 59.71 1.03
C VAL A 32 -38.85 61.23 0.93
N THR A 33 -37.71 61.90 0.72
CA THR A 33 -37.63 63.37 0.69
C THR A 33 -38.09 63.98 -0.64
N ILE A 34 -37.90 63.28 -1.76
CA ILE A 34 -38.46 63.68 -3.07
C ILE A 34 -40.00 63.67 -3.02
N HIS A 35 -40.59 62.82 -2.17
CA HIS A 35 -42.05 62.77 -1.97
C HIS A 35 -42.58 63.94 -1.12
N SER A 36 -41.75 64.53 -0.24
CA SER A 36 -42.15 65.62 0.68
C SER A 36 -41.80 67.04 0.19
N ARG A 37 -41.50 67.21 -1.10
CA ARG A 37 -40.79 68.38 -1.65
C ARG A 37 -41.56 69.71 -1.70
N HIS A 38 -42.77 69.82 -1.14
CA HIS A 38 -43.62 70.98 -1.42
C HIS A 38 -43.59 72.14 -0.40
N HIS A 39 -42.89 72.03 0.74
CA HIS A 39 -43.16 72.97 1.84
C HIS A 39 -42.03 73.85 2.43
N HIS A 40 -40.72 73.70 2.15
CA HIS A 40 -39.73 74.61 2.78
C HIS A 40 -38.45 74.91 1.97
N PRO A 41 -38.08 76.20 1.74
CA PRO A 41 -36.91 76.59 0.93
C PRO A 41 -35.55 76.51 1.65
N LEU A 42 -35.51 76.35 2.98
CA LEU A 42 -34.26 76.16 3.74
C LEU A 42 -33.61 74.77 3.49
N LEU A 43 -34.34 73.85 2.84
CA LEU A 43 -33.86 72.51 2.49
C LEU A 43 -32.86 72.51 1.32
N THR A 44 -32.76 73.59 0.55
CA THR A 44 -32.09 73.61 -0.76
C THR A 44 -30.56 73.65 -0.68
N VAL A 45 -29.99 74.29 0.36
CA VAL A 45 -28.52 74.36 0.56
C VAL A 45 -27.97 73.06 1.11
N THR A 46 -28.67 72.46 2.07
CA THR A 46 -28.39 71.12 2.60
C THR A 46 -28.50 70.05 1.51
N PHE A 47 -29.40 70.24 0.54
CA PHE A 47 -29.59 69.37 -0.62
C PHE A 47 -28.40 69.37 -1.60
N LEU A 48 -27.80 70.54 -1.87
CA LEU A 48 -26.61 70.63 -2.73
C LEU A 48 -25.37 69.99 -2.09
N PHE A 49 -25.22 70.11 -0.76
CA PHE A 49 -24.17 69.43 0.00
C PHE A 49 -24.36 67.91 0.00
N LEU A 50 -25.60 67.43 0.13
CA LEU A 50 -25.89 66.00 0.08
C LEU A 50 -25.67 65.41 -1.32
N LEU A 51 -25.94 66.18 -2.38
CA LEU A 51 -25.71 65.77 -3.77
C LEU A 51 -24.21 65.68 -4.08
N THR A 52 -23.38 66.64 -3.65
CA THR A 52 -21.93 66.56 -3.82
C THR A 52 -21.33 65.39 -3.05
N VAL A 53 -21.79 65.13 -1.83
CA VAL A 53 -21.38 63.94 -1.07
C VAL A 53 -21.74 62.65 -1.83
N THR A 54 -22.96 62.56 -2.38
CA THR A 54 -23.42 61.39 -3.15
C THR A 54 -22.58 61.15 -4.42
N ILE A 55 -22.20 62.21 -5.14
CA ILE A 55 -21.34 62.12 -6.33
C ILE A 55 -19.93 61.60 -5.98
N HIS A 56 -19.36 62.04 -4.86
CA HIS A 56 -18.06 61.54 -4.40
C HIS A 56 -18.13 60.05 -4.01
N PHE A 57 -19.24 59.60 -3.42
CA PHE A 57 -19.47 58.18 -3.12
C PHE A 57 -19.63 57.31 -4.38
N LEU A 58 -20.29 57.81 -5.43
CA LEU A 58 -20.41 57.13 -6.73
C LEU A 58 -19.04 56.96 -7.41
N PHE A 59 -18.16 57.96 -7.33
CA PHE A 59 -16.79 57.84 -7.82
C PHE A 59 -15.97 56.80 -7.03
N LEU A 60 -16.21 56.70 -5.73
CA LEU A 60 -15.55 55.70 -4.89
C LEU A 60 -16.04 54.28 -5.19
N LEU A 61 -17.32 54.12 -5.55
CA LEU A 61 -17.91 52.86 -5.99
C LEU A 61 -17.31 52.37 -7.32
N THR A 62 -17.09 53.26 -8.29
CA THR A 62 -16.46 52.88 -9.56
C THR A 62 -15.02 52.43 -9.38
N VAL A 63 -14.25 53.08 -8.51
CA VAL A 63 -12.90 52.62 -8.12
C VAL A 63 -12.96 51.25 -7.46
N THR A 64 -13.94 51.01 -6.59
CA THR A 64 -14.14 49.72 -5.90
C THR A 64 -14.42 48.58 -6.89
N ILE A 65 -15.25 48.82 -7.91
CA ILE A 65 -15.55 47.83 -8.97
C ILE A 65 -14.28 47.47 -9.77
N HIS A 66 -13.43 48.46 -10.08
CA HIS A 66 -12.15 48.20 -10.76
C HIS A 66 -11.19 47.36 -9.89
N PHE A 67 -11.18 47.57 -8.58
CA PHE A 67 -10.40 46.74 -7.65
C PHE A 67 -10.93 45.31 -7.55
N LEU A 68 -12.24 45.10 -7.56
CA LEU A 68 -12.86 43.76 -7.62
C LEU A 68 -12.52 43.02 -8.92
N PHE A 69 -12.47 43.74 -10.04
CA PHE A 69 -12.01 43.17 -11.31
C PHE A 69 -10.54 42.74 -11.24
N LEU A 70 -9.67 43.58 -10.66
CA LEU A 70 -8.26 43.25 -10.46
C LEU A 70 -8.06 42.04 -9.51
N LEU A 71 -8.88 41.94 -8.46
CA LEU A 71 -8.91 40.78 -7.55
C LEU A 71 -9.33 39.51 -8.30
N THR A 72 -10.33 39.60 -9.17
CA THR A 72 -10.79 38.47 -10.00
C THR A 72 -9.70 38.02 -10.99
N VAL A 73 -9.01 38.96 -11.63
CA VAL A 73 -7.85 38.67 -12.50
C VAL A 73 -6.72 38.01 -11.69
N THR A 74 -6.46 38.48 -10.47
CA THR A 74 -5.45 37.90 -9.58
C THR A 74 -5.81 36.47 -9.14
N ILE A 75 -7.07 36.20 -8.81
CA ILE A 75 -7.57 34.86 -8.48
C ILE A 75 -7.46 33.92 -9.69
N ASN A 76 -7.79 34.40 -10.90
CA ASN A 76 -7.65 33.62 -12.13
C ASN A 76 -6.17 33.33 -12.45
N PHE A 77 -5.26 34.27 -12.20
CA PHE A 77 -3.81 34.02 -12.31
C PHE A 77 -3.32 33.01 -11.28
N LEU A 78 -3.84 33.07 -10.05
CA LEU A 78 -3.52 32.09 -9.02
C LEU A 78 -4.02 30.70 -9.43
N PHE A 79 -5.22 30.59 -9.99
CA PHE A 79 -5.76 29.34 -10.53
C PHE A 79 -4.90 28.80 -11.69
N LEU A 80 -4.48 29.66 -12.62
CA LEU A 80 -3.58 29.28 -13.72
C LEU A 80 -2.21 28.81 -13.19
N LEU A 81 -1.70 29.44 -12.13
CA LEU A 81 -0.49 29.01 -11.44
C LEU A 81 -0.68 27.64 -10.78
N THR A 82 -1.82 27.39 -10.13
CA THR A 82 -2.16 26.08 -9.55
C THR A 82 -2.25 24.99 -10.61
N VAL A 83 -2.88 25.28 -11.76
CA VAL A 83 -2.94 24.37 -12.92
C VAL A 83 -1.54 24.12 -13.48
N THR A 84 -0.71 25.15 -13.59
CA THR A 84 0.68 25.03 -14.04
C THR A 84 1.51 24.17 -13.08
N PHE A 85 1.33 24.32 -11.76
CA PHE A 85 1.94 23.43 -10.76
C PHE A 85 1.44 21.99 -10.87
N HIS A 86 0.15 21.78 -11.15
CA HIS A 86 -0.39 20.43 -11.40
C HIS A 86 0.17 19.82 -12.70
N PHE A 87 0.36 20.61 -13.76
CA PHE A 87 1.01 20.15 -14.99
C PHE A 87 2.50 19.87 -14.80
N LEU A 88 3.22 20.69 -14.03
CA LEU A 88 4.61 20.43 -13.65
C LEU A 88 4.73 19.17 -12.77
N PHE A 89 3.77 18.94 -11.88
CA PHE A 89 3.65 17.70 -11.11
C PHE A 89 3.37 16.50 -12.04
N LEU A 90 2.46 16.63 -12.99
CA LEU A 90 2.16 15.58 -13.97
C LEU A 90 3.36 15.30 -14.88
N LEU A 91 4.09 16.33 -15.29
CA LEU A 91 5.31 16.24 -16.11
C LEU A 91 6.45 15.60 -15.32
N THR A 92 6.64 15.96 -14.04
CA THR A 92 7.60 15.26 -13.19
C THR A 92 7.20 13.81 -12.99
N VAL A 93 5.93 13.48 -12.73
CA VAL A 93 5.44 12.10 -12.66
C VAL A 93 5.70 11.35 -13.98
N THR A 94 5.48 11.99 -15.12
CA THR A 94 5.69 11.40 -16.46
C THR A 94 7.17 11.15 -16.75
N ILE A 95 8.05 12.10 -16.40
CA ILE A 95 9.52 11.94 -16.51
C ILE A 95 10.02 10.84 -15.59
N HIS A 96 9.50 10.75 -14.35
CA HIS A 96 9.81 9.64 -13.45
C HIS A 96 9.32 8.30 -14.01
N PHE A 97 8.16 8.26 -14.69
CA PHE A 97 7.65 7.07 -15.39
C PHE A 97 8.50 6.67 -16.60
N LEU A 98 8.97 7.62 -17.40
CA LEU A 98 9.84 7.39 -18.56
C LEU A 98 11.24 6.90 -18.13
N PHE A 99 11.77 7.47 -17.04
CA PHE A 99 13.00 7.00 -16.39
C PHE A 99 12.81 5.59 -15.81
N LEU A 100 11.68 5.32 -15.16
CA LEU A 100 11.33 4.01 -14.63
C LEU A 100 11.22 2.95 -15.75
N LEU A 101 10.62 3.30 -16.89
CA LEU A 101 10.49 2.40 -18.04
C LEU A 101 11.84 2.05 -18.66
N THR A 102 12.71 3.05 -18.86
CA THR A 102 14.06 2.83 -19.41
C THR A 102 14.95 2.01 -18.47
N VAL A 103 14.86 2.25 -17.15
CA VAL A 103 15.57 1.46 -16.13
C VAL A 103 15.02 0.03 -16.06
N THR A 104 13.70 -0.15 -16.18
CA THR A 104 13.06 -1.48 -16.16
C THR A 104 13.44 -2.32 -17.39
N ILE A 105 13.53 -1.71 -18.57
CA ILE A 105 13.98 -2.37 -19.80
C ILE A 105 15.46 -2.78 -19.68
N HIS A 106 16.33 -1.90 -19.18
CA HIS A 106 17.74 -2.20 -18.97
C HIS A 106 17.96 -3.30 -17.91
N PHE A 107 17.09 -3.33 -16.90
CA PHE A 107 17.13 -4.30 -15.81
C PHE A 107 16.64 -5.70 -16.23
N LEU A 108 15.59 -5.79 -17.06
CA LEU A 108 15.16 -7.06 -17.66
C LEU A 108 16.22 -7.67 -18.59
N PHE A 109 16.98 -6.81 -19.27
CA PHE A 109 18.12 -7.22 -20.08
C PHE A 109 19.25 -7.80 -19.20
N LEU A 110 19.64 -7.11 -18.12
CA LEU A 110 20.71 -7.56 -17.20
C LEU A 110 20.38 -8.87 -16.47
N LEU A 111 19.15 -9.05 -15.99
CA LEU A 111 18.71 -10.30 -15.34
C LEU A 111 18.74 -11.52 -16.25
N SER A 112 18.58 -11.33 -17.56
CA SER A 112 18.63 -12.43 -18.53
C SER A 112 20.06 -12.90 -18.84
N HIS A 113 21.09 -12.13 -18.47
CA HIS A 113 22.48 -12.39 -18.87
C HIS A 113 23.47 -12.55 -17.69
N HIS A 114 23.17 -12.06 -16.48
CA HIS A 114 24.06 -12.19 -15.31
C HIS A 114 23.30 -12.44 -13.98
N PRO A 115 23.45 -13.61 -13.34
CA PRO A 115 22.70 -13.98 -12.13
C PRO A 115 23.22 -13.34 -10.83
N LEU A 116 24.34 -12.62 -10.86
CA LEU A 116 24.91 -11.94 -9.69
C LEU A 116 25.02 -10.45 -10.00
N LEU A 117 24.16 -9.62 -9.39
CA LEU A 117 24.16 -8.17 -9.55
C LEU A 117 25.18 -7.53 -8.59
N PRO A 118 26.28 -6.92 -9.07
CA PRO A 118 27.16 -6.11 -8.23
C PRO A 118 26.57 -4.68 -8.15
N THR A 119 26.31 -4.21 -6.93
CA THR A 119 26.30 -2.79 -6.52
C THR A 119 25.32 -1.79 -7.17
N VAL A 120 24.58 -2.13 -8.23
CA VAL A 120 23.59 -1.23 -8.89
C VAL A 120 22.17 -1.33 -8.29
N THR A 121 21.94 -2.27 -7.37
CA THR A 121 20.62 -2.71 -6.87
C THR A 121 19.93 -1.78 -5.87
N ILE A 122 20.66 -0.89 -5.18
CA ILE A 122 20.07 -0.02 -4.14
C ILE A 122 19.13 1.04 -4.75
N HIS A 123 19.52 1.62 -5.88
CA HIS A 123 18.69 2.60 -6.59
C HIS A 123 17.48 1.91 -7.25
N SER A 124 17.65 0.68 -7.72
CA SER A 124 16.58 -0.17 -8.26
C SER A 124 15.52 -0.52 -7.21
N LEU A 125 15.92 -0.85 -5.98
CA LEU A 125 15.01 -1.08 -4.84
C LEU A 125 14.22 0.18 -4.46
N LEU A 126 14.85 1.36 -4.53
CA LEU A 126 14.19 2.65 -4.28
C LEU A 126 13.11 2.95 -5.34
N LEU A 127 13.40 2.73 -6.62
CA LEU A 127 12.42 2.85 -7.72
C LEU A 127 11.33 1.79 -7.64
N LEU A 128 11.68 0.55 -7.26
CA LEU A 128 10.73 -0.51 -7.00
C LEU A 128 9.77 -0.08 -5.90
N THR A 129 10.25 0.49 -4.79
CA THR A 129 9.42 0.94 -3.66
C THR A 129 8.39 1.99 -4.12
N VAL A 130 8.79 2.95 -4.95
CA VAL A 130 7.90 4.00 -5.50
C VAL A 130 6.87 3.42 -6.47
N THR A 131 7.29 2.48 -7.32
CA THR A 131 6.42 1.81 -8.30
C THR A 131 5.46 0.84 -7.63
N ILE A 132 5.93 0.09 -6.62
CA ILE A 132 5.14 -0.84 -5.82
C ILE A 132 4.08 -0.10 -5.01
N HIS A 133 4.37 1.12 -4.53
CA HIS A 133 3.41 1.94 -3.78
C HIS A 133 2.12 2.19 -4.58
N SER A 134 2.20 2.42 -5.90
CA SER A 134 1.01 2.59 -6.75
C SER A 134 0.36 1.25 -7.17
N LEU A 135 1.08 0.14 -7.07
CA LEU A 135 0.70 -1.18 -7.60
C LEU A 135 0.16 -2.18 -6.55
N LEU A 136 0.46 -1.98 -5.26
CA LEU A 136 0.00 -2.84 -4.15
C LEU A 136 -1.20 -2.28 -3.35
N LEU A 137 -1.76 -1.14 -3.77
CA LEU A 137 -2.89 -0.50 -3.06
C LEU A 137 -4.21 -1.28 -3.19
N THR A 138 -4.38 -2.08 -4.24
CA THR A 138 -5.57 -2.91 -4.44
C THR A 138 -5.55 -4.15 -3.55
N VAL A 139 -6.62 -4.35 -2.77
CA VAL A 139 -7.00 -5.70 -2.33
C VAL A 139 -7.11 -6.54 -3.60
N ALA A 140 -6.23 -7.53 -3.75
CA ALA A 140 -6.18 -8.33 -4.96
C ALA A 140 -7.34 -9.33 -4.93
N ILE A 141 -8.49 -8.90 -5.45
CA ILE A 141 -9.59 -9.77 -5.85
C ILE A 141 -9.18 -10.29 -7.23
N HIS A 142 -8.77 -11.55 -7.30
CA HIS A 142 -8.47 -12.20 -8.58
C HIS A 142 -9.68 -12.98 -9.04
N SER A 143 -10.17 -12.64 -10.24
CA SER A 143 -11.00 -13.55 -11.03
C SER A 143 -10.08 -14.31 -11.99
N LEU A 144 -10.08 -15.65 -11.90
CA LEU A 144 -9.42 -16.63 -12.80
C LEU A 144 -7.91 -16.87 -12.59
N LEU A 145 -7.33 -18.07 -12.80
CA LEU A 145 -7.79 -19.47 -12.73
C LEU A 145 -6.57 -20.43 -12.64
N THR A 146 -5.45 -19.95 -12.11
CA THR A 146 -4.33 -20.79 -11.63
C THR A 146 -3.65 -19.94 -10.60
N VAL A 147 -3.96 -20.18 -9.33
CA VAL A 147 -3.26 -19.55 -8.22
C VAL A 147 -2.41 -20.63 -7.60
N THR A 148 -1.10 -20.44 -7.62
CA THR A 148 -0.19 -21.21 -6.77
C THR A 148 -0.03 -20.48 -5.46
N ILE A 149 -0.45 -21.14 -4.38
CA ILE A 149 -0.39 -20.64 -3.01
C ILE A 149 0.85 -21.23 -2.32
N HIS A 150 1.60 -20.43 -1.56
CA HIS A 150 2.77 -20.94 -0.83
C HIS A 150 3.29 -20.06 0.32
N SER A 151 3.97 -20.67 1.30
CA SER A 151 4.88 -20.01 2.24
C SER A 151 6.30 -20.09 1.69
N LEU A 152 7.02 -18.99 1.63
CA LEU A 152 8.45 -19.04 1.36
C LEU A 152 9.19 -19.13 2.69
N LEU A 153 10.35 -19.78 2.67
CA LEU A 153 11.56 -19.52 3.47
C LEU A 153 12.68 -20.13 2.62
N LEU A 154 12.62 -19.81 1.33
CA LEU A 154 13.23 -20.56 0.25
C LEU A 154 14.64 -20.10 -0.04
N SER A 155 15.49 -21.07 -0.36
CA SER A 155 16.66 -20.78 -1.17
C SER A 155 16.21 -20.34 -2.57
N PHE A 156 16.87 -19.34 -3.15
CA PHE A 156 16.57 -18.82 -4.49
C PHE A 156 16.46 -19.92 -5.56
N TYR A 157 17.26 -20.99 -5.43
CA TYR A 157 17.23 -22.14 -6.34
C TYR A 157 15.91 -22.91 -6.31
N ASP A 158 15.33 -23.08 -5.12
CA ASP A 158 14.06 -23.77 -4.91
C ASP A 158 12.88 -22.90 -5.37
N LEU A 159 13.01 -21.57 -5.36
CA LEU A 159 12.01 -20.68 -5.98
C LEU A 159 11.93 -20.91 -7.50
N GLU A 160 13.07 -21.11 -8.16
CA GLU A 160 13.07 -21.43 -9.60
C GLU A 160 12.49 -22.83 -9.86
N GLU A 161 12.70 -23.79 -8.96
CA GLU A 161 12.05 -25.11 -9.01
C GLU A 161 10.53 -25.03 -8.82
N LEU A 162 10.07 -24.15 -7.93
CA LEU A 162 8.66 -23.83 -7.76
C LEU A 162 8.03 -23.34 -9.08
N PHE A 163 8.71 -22.46 -9.82
CA PHE A 163 8.23 -22.03 -11.14
C PHE A 163 8.28 -23.14 -12.20
N ARG A 164 9.26 -24.05 -12.17
CA ARG A 164 9.27 -25.23 -13.06
C ARG A 164 8.09 -26.16 -12.77
N THR A 165 7.72 -26.31 -11.50
CA THR A 165 6.62 -27.18 -11.05
C THR A 165 5.24 -26.55 -11.30
N GLY A 166 5.10 -25.26 -10.97
CA GLY A 166 3.84 -24.53 -11.03
C GLY A 166 3.45 -24.03 -12.41
N GLY A 167 4.43 -23.72 -13.25
CA GLY A 167 4.24 -23.05 -14.53
C GLY A 167 4.95 -21.69 -14.57
N GLN A 168 5.30 -21.22 -15.77
CA GLN A 168 5.99 -19.94 -15.90
C GLN A 168 4.99 -18.79 -16.00
N VAL A 169 5.39 -17.61 -15.52
CA VAL A 169 4.69 -16.36 -15.84
C VAL A 169 5.04 -15.90 -17.27
N PRO A 170 4.09 -15.32 -18.03
CA PRO A 170 2.78 -14.83 -17.60
C PRO A 170 1.61 -15.82 -17.71
N ASP A 171 1.86 -17.06 -18.13
CA ASP A 171 0.81 -18.05 -18.39
C ASP A 171 0.10 -18.49 -17.11
N THR A 172 0.80 -18.45 -15.98
CA THR A 172 0.29 -18.83 -14.65
C THR A 172 0.15 -17.61 -13.72
N ASN A 173 -0.90 -17.56 -12.88
CA ASN A 173 -1.01 -16.55 -11.82
C ASN A 173 -0.49 -17.12 -10.48
N TYR A 174 -0.09 -16.25 -9.56
CA TYR A 174 0.50 -16.66 -8.30
C TYR A 174 0.03 -15.78 -7.13
N ILE A 175 -0.21 -16.43 -5.99
CA ILE A 175 -0.40 -15.77 -4.69
C ILE A 175 0.66 -16.31 -3.71
N PHE A 176 1.66 -15.47 -3.48
CA PHE A 176 2.74 -15.74 -2.53
C PHE A 176 2.25 -15.36 -1.12
N MET A 177 2.12 -16.31 -0.19
CA MET A 177 1.61 -16.04 1.17
C MET A 177 2.71 -15.68 2.18
N GLY A 178 3.67 -14.83 1.79
CA GLY A 178 4.69 -14.31 2.71
C GLY A 178 5.89 -15.21 3.01
N ASP A 179 6.71 -14.75 3.96
CA ASP A 179 7.97 -15.32 4.44
C ASP A 179 9.06 -15.44 3.35
N PHE A 180 9.23 -14.37 2.59
CA PHE A 180 10.20 -14.28 1.49
C PHE A 180 11.65 -14.23 1.95
N VAL A 181 11.88 -13.93 3.22
CA VAL A 181 13.19 -13.64 3.79
C VAL A 181 13.46 -14.40 5.08
N ASP A 182 14.72 -14.34 5.52
CA ASP A 182 15.29 -15.07 6.67
C ASP A 182 15.56 -16.55 6.41
N ARG A 183 16.42 -17.16 7.25
CA ARG A 183 16.84 -18.57 7.24
C ARG A 183 17.62 -19.03 6.00
N GLY A 184 17.24 -18.60 4.80
CA GLY A 184 17.97 -18.86 3.57
C GLY A 184 19.21 -17.96 3.41
N TYR A 185 20.10 -18.32 2.48
CA TYR A 185 21.28 -17.51 2.14
C TYR A 185 21.00 -16.43 1.09
N TYR A 186 19.84 -16.53 0.43
CA TYR A 186 19.50 -15.80 -0.78
C TYR A 186 18.16 -15.07 -0.65
N SER A 187 17.84 -14.58 0.56
CA SER A 187 16.57 -13.90 0.84
C SER A 187 16.39 -12.66 -0.03
N LEU A 188 17.46 -11.87 -0.21
CA LEU A 188 17.39 -10.65 -1.00
C LEU A 188 17.17 -10.94 -2.48
N GLU A 189 17.82 -11.97 -3.03
CA GLU A 189 17.62 -12.41 -4.42
C GLU A 189 16.22 -12.97 -4.61
N THR A 190 15.72 -13.79 -3.67
CA THR A 190 14.33 -14.29 -3.64
C THR A 190 13.34 -13.12 -3.68
N LEU A 191 13.43 -12.18 -2.73
CA LEU A 191 12.54 -11.03 -2.67
C LEU A 191 12.65 -10.17 -3.95
N THR A 192 13.86 -9.87 -4.40
CA THR A 192 14.09 -9.06 -5.60
C THR A 192 13.48 -9.73 -6.83
N ARG A 193 13.68 -11.04 -7.00
CA ARG A 193 13.08 -11.82 -8.08
C ARG A 193 11.56 -11.65 -8.09
N LEU A 194 10.89 -11.86 -6.96
CA LEU A 194 9.44 -11.73 -6.84
C LEU A 194 8.93 -10.32 -7.13
N LEU A 195 9.59 -9.31 -6.59
CA LEU A 195 9.20 -7.92 -6.82
C LEU A 195 9.37 -7.53 -8.29
N THR A 196 10.37 -8.07 -8.98
CA THR A 196 10.57 -7.80 -10.42
C THR A 196 9.51 -8.48 -11.28
N LEU A 197 9.08 -9.69 -10.91
CA LEU A 197 7.93 -10.36 -11.53
C LEU A 197 6.64 -9.58 -11.28
N LYS A 198 6.45 -9.04 -10.06
CA LYS A 198 5.31 -8.18 -9.71
C LYS A 198 5.30 -6.89 -10.54
N VAL A 199 6.44 -6.23 -10.73
CA VAL A 199 6.52 -5.02 -11.56
C VAL A 199 6.24 -5.34 -13.03
N LYS A 200 6.78 -6.45 -13.55
CA LYS A 200 6.59 -6.84 -14.96
C LYS A 200 5.18 -7.35 -15.26
N TRP A 201 4.58 -8.11 -14.34
CA TRP A 201 3.27 -8.73 -14.49
C TRP A 201 2.39 -8.48 -13.25
N PRO A 202 1.94 -7.24 -13.07
CA PRO A 202 1.32 -6.82 -11.82
C PRO A 202 -0.02 -7.46 -11.50
N HIS A 203 -0.74 -7.91 -12.52
CA HIS A 203 -2.00 -8.65 -12.38
C HIS A 203 -1.80 -10.16 -12.24
N LYS A 204 -0.57 -10.66 -12.41
CA LYS A 204 -0.24 -12.10 -12.36
C LYS A 204 0.38 -12.53 -11.05
N ILE A 205 1.07 -11.63 -10.36
CA ILE A 205 1.75 -11.91 -9.09
C ILE A 205 1.07 -11.14 -7.96
N THR A 206 0.73 -11.84 -6.88
CA THR A 206 0.28 -11.26 -5.61
C THR A 206 1.23 -11.66 -4.52
N LEU A 207 1.68 -10.70 -3.71
CA LEU A 207 2.60 -10.92 -2.62
C LEU A 207 1.90 -10.52 -1.32
N LEU A 208 1.56 -11.50 -0.50
CA LEU A 208 1.08 -11.27 0.85
C LEU A 208 2.24 -11.09 1.82
N ARG A 209 1.98 -10.43 2.94
CA ARG A 209 2.92 -10.24 4.04
C ARG A 209 2.88 -11.46 4.96
N GLY A 210 4.04 -12.06 5.20
CA GLY A 210 4.27 -13.04 6.25
C GLY A 210 4.77 -12.39 7.54
N ASN A 211 4.97 -13.19 8.58
CA ASN A 211 5.49 -12.65 9.84
C ASN A 211 6.98 -12.29 9.74
N HIS A 212 7.72 -12.89 8.81
CA HIS A 212 9.13 -12.56 8.54
C HIS A 212 9.32 -11.24 7.79
N GLU A 213 8.29 -10.68 7.14
CA GLU A 213 8.34 -9.34 6.55
C GLU A 213 8.15 -8.24 7.62
N SER A 214 8.96 -8.34 8.69
CA SER A 214 8.98 -7.49 9.88
C SER A 214 10.40 -7.03 10.18
N ARG A 215 10.55 -5.78 10.62
CA ARG A 215 11.85 -5.25 11.06
C ARG A 215 12.41 -6.05 12.23
N GLN A 216 11.55 -6.42 13.19
CA GLN A 216 11.97 -7.11 14.41
C GLN A 216 12.45 -8.53 14.11
N ILE A 217 11.73 -9.26 13.25
CA ILE A 217 12.04 -10.64 12.90
C ILE A 217 13.31 -10.71 12.04
N THR A 218 13.42 -9.86 11.02
CA THR A 218 14.58 -9.85 10.11
C THR A 218 15.91 -9.47 10.75
N GLN A 219 15.87 -8.73 11.86
CA GLN A 219 17.07 -8.42 12.65
C GLN A 219 17.59 -9.63 13.44
N VAL A 220 16.74 -10.62 13.68
CA VAL A 220 17.06 -11.79 14.52
C VAL A 220 17.31 -13.04 13.66
N TYR A 221 16.72 -13.15 12.48
CA TYR A 221 16.69 -14.42 11.72
C TYR A 221 17.43 -14.41 10.38
N GLY A 222 18.15 -13.33 10.07
CA GLY A 222 19.24 -13.35 9.10
C GLY A 222 19.19 -12.35 7.97
N PHE A 223 18.02 -11.82 7.63
CA PHE A 223 17.91 -10.95 6.48
C PHE A 223 18.64 -9.61 6.66
N TYR A 224 18.66 -9.08 7.89
CA TYR A 224 19.44 -7.89 8.20
C TYR A 224 20.94 -8.12 7.97
N ASP A 225 21.48 -9.21 8.52
CA ASP A 225 22.89 -9.57 8.40
C ASP A 225 23.24 -9.91 6.95
N GLU A 226 22.36 -10.60 6.21
CA GLU A 226 22.51 -10.87 4.78
C GLU A 226 22.69 -9.57 3.99
N CYS A 227 21.83 -8.58 4.21
CA CYS A 227 21.91 -7.28 3.54
C CYS A 227 23.21 -6.53 3.91
N GLN A 228 23.57 -6.52 5.20
CA GLN A 228 24.79 -5.87 5.68
C GLN A 228 26.04 -6.52 5.06
N ASN A 229 26.09 -7.85 5.00
CA ASN A 229 27.23 -8.59 4.45
C ASN A 229 27.37 -8.42 2.93
N LYS A 230 26.25 -8.39 2.19
CA LYS A 230 26.27 -8.23 0.73
C LYS A 230 26.64 -6.81 0.28
N TYR A 231 26.24 -5.78 1.03
CA TYR A 231 26.38 -4.37 0.60
C TYR A 231 27.34 -3.53 1.45
N GLY A 232 27.87 -4.09 2.54
CA GLY A 232 28.65 -3.36 3.54
C GLY A 232 27.85 -2.31 4.32
N ASN A 233 26.52 -2.24 4.13
CA ASN A 233 25.62 -1.32 4.81
C ASN A 233 24.16 -1.83 4.82
N VAL A 234 23.33 -1.24 5.68
CA VAL A 234 21.95 -1.67 5.93
C VAL A 234 20.90 -1.03 5.01
N ASN A 235 21.28 -0.25 3.99
CA ASN A 235 20.31 0.49 3.20
C ASN A 235 19.37 -0.44 2.42
N ALA A 236 19.88 -1.53 1.87
CA ALA A 236 19.06 -2.55 1.21
C ALA A 236 17.95 -3.07 2.14
N TRP A 237 18.30 -3.47 3.36
CA TRP A 237 17.34 -3.89 4.38
C TRP A 237 16.31 -2.79 4.70
N LYS A 238 16.74 -1.54 4.91
CA LYS A 238 15.83 -0.41 5.16
C LYS A 238 14.81 -0.21 4.02
N TYR A 239 15.23 -0.40 2.77
CA TYR A 239 14.32 -0.27 1.62
C TYR A 239 13.37 -1.46 1.53
N CYS A 240 13.83 -2.69 1.75
CA CYS A 240 12.97 -3.86 1.82
C CYS A 240 11.91 -3.72 2.92
N CYS A 241 12.27 -3.23 4.11
CA CYS A 241 11.31 -2.98 5.20
C CYS A 241 10.24 -1.95 4.83
N LYS A 242 10.55 -0.94 4.02
CA LYS A 242 9.54 -0.02 3.48
C LYS A 242 8.59 -0.72 2.50
N VAL A 243 9.10 -1.65 1.70
CA VAL A 243 8.26 -2.48 0.81
C VAL A 243 7.36 -3.41 1.62
N PHE A 244 7.88 -4.01 2.70
CA PHE A 244 7.11 -4.89 3.58
C PHE A 244 5.85 -4.24 4.14
N ASP A 245 5.92 -2.96 4.51
CA ASP A 245 4.76 -2.20 4.99
C ASP A 245 3.65 -2.07 3.94
N LEU A 246 3.99 -2.16 2.65
CA LEU A 246 3.05 -2.02 1.55
C LEU A 246 2.41 -3.36 1.13
N LEU A 247 2.95 -4.50 1.58
CA LEU A 247 2.45 -5.82 1.22
C LEU A 247 1.01 -6.03 1.70
N THR A 248 0.20 -6.68 0.86
CA THR A 248 -1.18 -7.06 1.20
C THR A 248 -1.20 -8.13 2.29
N ILE A 249 -2.20 -8.16 3.15
CA ILE A 249 -2.25 -9.10 4.29
C ILE A 249 -3.13 -10.33 4.03
N ALA A 250 -4.02 -10.23 3.05
CA ALA A 250 -4.92 -11.29 2.64
C ALA A 250 -5.25 -11.16 1.15
N ALA A 251 -5.65 -12.27 0.53
CA ALA A 251 -6.25 -12.29 -0.80
C ALA A 251 -7.50 -13.17 -0.82
N ILE A 252 -8.38 -12.90 -1.79
CA ILE A 252 -9.59 -13.69 -2.02
C ILE A 252 -9.59 -14.16 -3.48
N ILE A 253 -9.80 -15.45 -3.68
CA ILE A 253 -9.90 -16.07 -5.01
C ILE A 253 -11.37 -16.35 -5.27
N ASP A 254 -11.91 -15.76 -6.34
CA ASP A 254 -13.30 -15.95 -6.79
C ASP A 254 -14.33 -15.85 -5.65
N ASP A 255 -14.09 -14.96 -4.67
CA ASP A 255 -14.93 -14.73 -3.47
C ASP A 255 -15.15 -15.94 -2.54
N GLU A 256 -14.56 -17.10 -2.82
CA GLU A 256 -14.80 -18.36 -2.09
C GLU A 256 -13.57 -18.88 -1.32
N ILE A 257 -12.35 -18.43 -1.66
CA ILE A 257 -11.12 -18.94 -1.04
C ILE A 257 -10.31 -17.79 -0.45
N LEU A 258 -10.21 -17.77 0.88
CA LEU A 258 -9.39 -16.81 1.61
C LEU A 258 -7.95 -17.31 1.70
N CYS A 259 -6.99 -16.45 1.34
CA CYS A 259 -5.55 -16.70 1.49
C CYS A 259 -4.97 -15.73 2.53
N VAL A 260 -4.32 -16.27 3.56
CA VAL A 260 -3.61 -15.51 4.61
C VAL A 260 -2.31 -16.22 4.95
N HIS A 261 -1.31 -15.52 5.47
CA HIS A 261 -0.07 -16.18 5.89
C HIS A 261 -0.28 -17.01 7.17
N GLY A 262 -0.71 -16.32 8.23
CA GLY A 262 -1.00 -16.83 9.56
C GLY A 262 -2.32 -17.58 9.58
N GLY A 263 -3.30 -17.06 10.31
CA GLY A 263 -4.60 -17.69 10.42
C GLY A 263 -5.68 -16.71 10.79
N LEU A 264 -6.70 -17.18 11.50
CA LEU A 264 -7.82 -16.33 11.90
C LEU A 264 -7.48 -15.48 13.14
N SER A 265 -8.30 -14.46 13.38
CA SER A 265 -8.24 -13.59 14.55
C SER A 265 -9.59 -13.57 15.29
N PRO A 266 -9.61 -13.56 16.63
CA PRO A 266 -10.84 -13.36 17.40
C PRO A 266 -11.48 -11.97 17.18
N GLU A 267 -10.72 -10.99 16.66
CA GLU A 267 -11.21 -9.64 16.34
C GLU A 267 -11.86 -9.56 14.95
N ILE A 268 -11.71 -10.61 14.13
CA ILE A 268 -12.15 -10.64 12.72
C ILE A 268 -13.18 -11.75 12.53
N ASN A 269 -14.43 -11.35 12.38
CA ASN A 269 -15.55 -12.23 12.03
C ASN A 269 -15.90 -12.17 10.54
N THR A 270 -15.60 -11.04 9.87
CA THR A 270 -15.91 -10.86 8.44
C THR A 270 -14.72 -10.41 7.61
N LEU A 271 -14.75 -10.73 6.30
CA LEU A 271 -13.74 -10.28 5.34
C LEU A 271 -13.60 -8.75 5.28
N ASP A 272 -14.69 -8.00 5.48
CA ASP A 272 -14.67 -6.53 5.46
C ASP A 272 -13.84 -5.94 6.60
N GLN A 273 -13.77 -6.62 7.75
CA GLN A 273 -12.90 -6.20 8.85
C GLN A 273 -11.42 -6.30 8.46
N ILE A 274 -11.04 -7.22 7.57
CA ILE A 274 -9.67 -7.32 7.03
C ILE A 274 -9.36 -6.11 6.13
N ARG A 275 -10.35 -5.66 5.33
CA ARG A 275 -10.16 -4.56 4.35
C ARG A 275 -9.83 -3.22 5.01
N ILE A 276 -10.29 -3.00 6.23
CA ILE A 276 -10.10 -1.74 6.96
C ILE A 276 -8.83 -1.72 7.83
N ILE A 277 -8.07 -2.83 7.89
CA ILE A 277 -6.81 -2.88 8.62
C ILE A 277 -5.81 -1.92 7.98
N ASN A 278 -5.28 -0.99 8.78
CA ASN A 278 -4.14 -0.17 8.34
C ASN A 278 -2.89 -1.05 8.27
N ARG A 279 -2.56 -1.53 7.07
CA ARG A 279 -1.40 -2.41 6.85
C ARG A 279 -0.06 -1.68 6.68
N ASN A 280 -0.08 -0.38 6.34
CA ASN A 280 1.11 0.43 6.05
C ASN A 280 1.82 0.88 7.32
N GLN A 281 2.30 -0.09 8.07
CA GLN A 281 3.02 0.05 9.33
C GLN A 281 3.79 -1.24 9.62
N GLU A 282 4.67 -1.20 10.62
CA GLU A 282 5.25 -2.43 11.19
C GLU A 282 4.16 -3.33 11.76
N ILE A 283 4.35 -4.66 11.71
CA ILE A 283 3.42 -5.62 12.30
C ILE A 283 3.30 -5.33 13.81
N PRO A 284 2.09 -5.03 14.33
CA PRO A 284 1.90 -4.82 15.75
C PRO A 284 2.17 -6.10 16.56
N HIS A 285 2.48 -5.96 17.85
CA HIS A 285 2.66 -7.12 18.73
C HIS A 285 1.37 -7.89 19.05
N LYS A 286 0.20 -7.31 18.79
CA LYS A 286 -1.12 -7.91 19.07
C LYS A 286 -2.22 -7.32 18.19
N GLY A 287 -3.38 -7.98 18.19
CA GLY A 287 -4.59 -7.55 17.48
C GLY A 287 -4.68 -8.12 16.07
N ALA A 288 -5.78 -7.81 15.39
CA ALA A 288 -6.17 -8.35 14.08
C ALA A 288 -5.03 -8.52 13.06
N PHE A 289 -4.17 -7.51 12.88
CA PHE A 289 -3.05 -7.60 11.92
C PHE A 289 -1.98 -8.60 12.38
N CYS A 290 -1.61 -8.60 13.66
CA CYS A 290 -0.68 -9.58 14.24
C CYS A 290 -1.22 -11.00 14.04
N ASP A 291 -2.49 -11.22 14.38
CA ASP A 291 -3.12 -12.53 14.35
C ASP A 291 -3.17 -13.13 12.92
N LEU A 292 -3.50 -12.31 11.91
CA LEU A 292 -3.55 -12.75 10.51
C LEU A 292 -2.21 -13.28 9.97
N VAL A 293 -1.09 -12.90 10.58
CA VAL A 293 0.25 -13.38 10.18
C VAL A 293 0.89 -14.32 11.21
N TRP A 294 0.34 -14.49 12.42
CA TRP A 294 0.94 -15.34 13.47
C TRP A 294 0.06 -16.49 13.97
N SER A 295 -1.25 -16.45 13.75
CA SER A 295 -2.16 -17.48 14.26
C SER A 295 -1.97 -18.83 13.56
N ASP A 296 -2.29 -19.90 14.29
CA ASP A 296 -2.11 -21.29 13.85
C ASP A 296 -3.36 -22.15 14.10
N PRO A 297 -3.73 -23.03 13.16
CA PRO A 297 -4.71 -24.07 13.42
C PRO A 297 -4.15 -25.12 14.39
N GLU A 298 -5.00 -25.62 15.28
CA GLU A 298 -4.68 -26.73 16.20
C GLU A 298 -5.91 -27.62 16.42
N ASP A 299 -5.70 -28.87 16.82
CA ASP A 299 -6.76 -29.84 17.16
C ASP A 299 -7.43 -29.51 18.52
N ILE A 300 -7.98 -28.30 18.61
CA ILE A 300 -8.78 -27.76 19.71
C ILE A 300 -10.17 -27.37 19.21
N GLU A 301 -11.10 -27.11 20.12
CA GLU A 301 -12.46 -26.73 19.73
C GLU A 301 -12.54 -25.26 19.28
N SER A 302 -11.98 -24.34 20.07
CA SER A 302 -12.14 -22.88 19.89
C SER A 302 -10.77 -22.17 19.86
N TRP A 303 -10.62 -21.03 20.54
CA TRP A 303 -9.37 -20.27 20.65
C TRP A 303 -8.51 -20.72 21.83
N SER A 304 -7.19 -20.66 21.67
CA SER A 304 -6.22 -20.78 22.77
C SER A 304 -5.03 -19.85 22.54
N MET A 305 -4.26 -19.56 23.59
CA MET A 305 -3.07 -18.73 23.49
C MET A 305 -1.98 -19.42 22.66
N SER A 306 -1.40 -18.68 21.72
CA SER A 306 -0.32 -19.18 20.88
C SER A 306 0.97 -19.35 21.69
N PRO A 307 1.67 -20.50 21.59
CA PRO A 307 2.99 -20.68 22.19
C PRO A 307 4.07 -19.80 21.54
N ARG A 308 3.78 -19.17 20.39
CA ARG A 308 4.69 -18.24 19.71
C ARG A 308 4.86 -16.91 20.45
N GLY A 309 3.98 -16.61 21.41
CA GLY A 309 3.91 -15.31 22.07
C GLY A 309 3.25 -14.20 21.22
N ALA A 310 2.70 -14.57 20.05
CA ALA A 310 1.95 -13.71 19.14
C ALA A 310 0.89 -14.54 18.41
N GLY A 311 -0.24 -13.91 18.04
CA GLY A 311 -1.39 -14.60 17.45
C GLY A 311 -2.10 -15.57 18.39
N TRP A 312 -2.93 -16.43 17.81
CA TRP A 312 -3.76 -17.40 18.53
C TRP A 312 -3.67 -18.80 17.93
N LEU A 313 -3.92 -19.81 18.76
CA LEU A 313 -4.35 -21.10 18.25
C LEU A 313 -5.86 -21.07 17.99
N PHE A 314 -6.31 -21.67 16.90
CA PHE A 314 -7.73 -21.75 16.57
C PHE A 314 -8.16 -23.13 16.08
N GLY A 315 -9.36 -23.51 16.50
CA GLY A 315 -9.93 -24.83 16.29
C GLY A 315 -10.95 -24.95 15.16
N ALA A 316 -11.58 -26.13 15.11
CA ALA A 316 -12.58 -26.47 14.11
C ALA A 316 -13.81 -25.55 14.15
N SER A 317 -14.33 -25.22 15.35
CA SER A 317 -15.54 -24.40 15.48
C SER A 317 -15.34 -22.97 14.97
N VAL A 318 -14.15 -22.41 15.20
CA VAL A 318 -13.76 -21.09 14.71
C VAL A 318 -13.69 -21.07 13.19
N THR A 319 -13.01 -22.05 12.61
CA THR A 319 -12.88 -22.21 11.15
C THR A 319 -14.24 -22.39 10.50
N GLN A 320 -15.08 -23.26 11.07
CA GLN A 320 -16.43 -23.52 10.57
C GLN A 320 -17.29 -22.25 10.61
N LYS A 321 -17.34 -21.56 11.74
CA LYS A 321 -18.13 -20.33 11.89
C LYS A 321 -17.66 -19.24 10.93
N PHE A 322 -16.35 -19.04 10.81
CA PHE A 322 -15.80 -18.01 9.93
C PHE A 322 -16.10 -18.30 8.46
N THR A 323 -15.91 -19.56 8.03
CA THR A 323 -16.21 -19.97 6.65
C THR A 323 -17.69 -19.83 6.32
N GLU A 324 -18.59 -20.24 7.21
CA GLU A 324 -20.04 -20.09 7.02
C GLU A 324 -20.49 -18.63 6.98
N THR A 325 -19.99 -17.81 7.90
CA THR A 325 -20.32 -16.37 7.97
C THR A 325 -19.91 -15.64 6.68
N ASN A 326 -18.76 -16.01 6.11
CA ASN A 326 -18.19 -15.35 4.93
C ASN A 326 -18.44 -16.10 3.63
N GLN A 327 -19.24 -17.16 3.64
CA GLN A 327 -19.55 -18.01 2.48
C GLN A 327 -18.29 -18.55 1.78
N LEU A 328 -17.26 -18.86 2.56
CA LEU A 328 -16.00 -19.39 2.07
C LEU A 328 -16.05 -20.92 1.97
N ARG A 329 -15.46 -21.45 0.91
CA ARG A 329 -15.23 -22.88 0.72
C ARG A 329 -13.96 -23.35 1.42
N LEU A 330 -12.93 -22.51 1.46
CA LEU A 330 -11.60 -22.88 1.92
C LEU A 330 -10.83 -21.68 2.47
N ILE A 331 -10.08 -21.90 3.54
CA ILE A 331 -9.03 -21.00 4.01
C ILE A 331 -7.69 -21.64 3.67
N CYS A 332 -6.89 -20.97 2.85
CA CYS A 332 -5.53 -21.35 2.52
C CYS A 332 -4.54 -20.53 3.35
N ARG A 333 -3.58 -21.23 3.96
CA ARG A 333 -2.58 -20.60 4.84
C ARG A 333 -1.19 -21.25 4.78
N ALA A 334 -0.21 -20.59 5.39
CA ALA A 334 1.24 -20.86 5.28
C ALA A 334 1.88 -21.13 6.67
N HIS A 335 3.05 -20.56 6.98
CA HIS A 335 3.65 -20.36 8.32
C HIS A 335 4.07 -21.59 9.15
N GLN A 336 3.27 -22.66 9.19
CA GLN A 336 3.60 -23.91 9.87
C GLN A 336 4.27 -24.88 8.92
N LEU A 337 5.44 -25.36 9.30
CA LEU A 337 6.11 -26.45 8.62
C LEU A 337 5.21 -27.69 8.60
N VAL A 338 4.99 -28.24 7.41
CA VAL A 338 4.34 -29.52 7.19
C VAL A 338 5.32 -30.40 6.44
N ASN A 339 5.63 -31.58 6.98
CA ASN A 339 6.66 -32.46 6.43
C ASN A 339 6.31 -32.95 5.01
N GLU A 340 5.01 -33.17 4.76
CA GLU A 340 4.44 -33.59 3.49
C GLU A 340 4.19 -32.41 2.54
N GLY A 341 4.59 -31.19 2.92
CA GLY A 341 4.40 -29.96 2.15
C GLY A 341 2.97 -29.41 2.16
N ILE A 342 1.95 -30.20 2.48
CA ILE A 342 0.54 -29.78 2.53
C ILE A 342 -0.24 -30.53 3.61
N LYS A 343 -1.11 -29.84 4.35
CA LYS A 343 -1.98 -30.44 5.36
C LYS A 343 -3.38 -29.84 5.31
N TYR A 344 -4.40 -30.68 5.19
CA TYR A 344 -5.79 -30.28 5.36
C TYR A 344 -6.23 -30.48 6.82
N MET A 345 -7.04 -29.57 7.32
CA MET A 345 -7.63 -29.63 8.65
C MET A 345 -9.12 -29.26 8.59
N PHE A 346 -9.85 -29.63 9.66
CA PHE A 346 -11.23 -29.21 9.90
C PHE A 346 -12.16 -29.53 8.71
N ASP A 347 -12.26 -30.83 8.37
CA ASP A 347 -13.06 -31.34 7.26
C ASP A 347 -12.75 -30.71 5.89
N GLY A 348 -11.47 -30.36 5.69
CA GLY A 348 -10.99 -29.78 4.45
C GLY A 348 -11.37 -28.31 4.25
N LYS A 349 -11.91 -27.64 5.28
CA LYS A 349 -12.19 -26.19 5.27
C LYS A 349 -10.94 -25.33 5.45
N LEU A 350 -9.83 -25.91 5.91
CA LEU A 350 -8.54 -25.25 6.02
C LEU A 350 -7.43 -26.09 5.39
N VAL A 351 -6.50 -25.42 4.70
CA VAL A 351 -5.28 -26.03 4.17
C VAL A 351 -4.06 -25.21 4.52
N THR A 352 -3.04 -25.88 5.04
CA THR A 352 -1.68 -25.35 5.19
C THR A 352 -0.84 -25.79 4.01
N VAL A 353 -0.23 -24.85 3.30
CA VAL A 353 0.66 -25.07 2.16
C VAL A 353 2.06 -24.58 2.50
N TRP A 354 3.02 -25.49 2.47
CA TRP A 354 4.42 -25.24 2.75
C TRP A 354 5.27 -25.48 1.50
N SER A 355 6.06 -24.48 1.12
CA SER A 355 6.76 -24.53 -0.17
C SER A 355 8.26 -24.36 -0.04
N ALA A 356 8.79 -24.62 1.16
CA ALA A 356 10.22 -24.65 1.41
C ALA A 356 10.77 -26.06 1.66
N PRO A 357 11.28 -26.77 0.64
CA PRO A 357 11.74 -28.13 0.81
C PRO A 357 13.07 -28.16 1.55
N ASN A 358 13.33 -29.25 2.28
CA ASN A 358 14.47 -29.38 3.18
C ASN A 358 14.73 -28.09 3.99
N TYR A 359 13.69 -27.62 4.67
CA TYR A 359 13.70 -26.33 5.36
C TYR A 359 14.91 -26.22 6.29
N CYS A 360 15.53 -25.04 6.28
CA CYS A 360 16.75 -24.76 7.05
C CYS A 360 17.94 -25.71 6.72
N TYR A 361 17.93 -26.34 5.54
CA TYR A 361 18.91 -27.34 5.09
C TYR A 361 19.01 -28.58 5.99
N ARG A 362 17.98 -28.85 6.82
CA ARG A 362 18.02 -29.89 7.86
C ARG A 362 16.70 -30.62 8.11
N ALA A 363 15.56 -30.02 7.77
CA ALA A 363 14.27 -30.57 8.14
C ALA A 363 13.87 -31.79 7.31
N GLY A 364 14.40 -31.95 6.09
CA GLY A 364 14.09 -33.08 5.22
C GLY A 364 12.64 -33.15 4.71
N ASN A 365 11.83 -32.11 4.94
CA ASN A 365 10.47 -32.04 4.44
C ASN A 365 10.42 -31.84 2.92
N VAL A 366 9.32 -32.25 2.30
CA VAL A 366 9.01 -31.88 0.91
C VAL A 366 8.29 -30.53 0.87
N ALA A 367 8.26 -29.92 -0.31
CA ALA A 367 7.47 -28.73 -0.57
C ALA A 367 6.28 -29.04 -1.46
N SER A 368 5.26 -28.21 -1.39
CA SER A 368 4.12 -28.28 -2.27
C SER A 368 3.71 -26.91 -2.79
N ILE A 369 2.96 -26.91 -3.88
CA ILE A 369 2.14 -25.79 -4.32
C ILE A 369 0.71 -26.30 -4.50
N LEU A 370 -0.28 -25.48 -4.15
CA LEU A 370 -1.67 -25.79 -4.41
C LEU A 370 -2.13 -24.99 -5.62
N CYS A 371 -2.45 -25.68 -6.72
CA CYS A 371 -2.94 -25.09 -7.96
C CYS A 371 -4.46 -25.23 -8.04
N PHE A 372 -5.15 -24.18 -8.49
CA PHE A 372 -6.60 -24.17 -8.70
C PHE A 372 -6.92 -24.01 -10.18
N THR A 373 -7.67 -24.93 -10.79
CA THR A 373 -8.31 -24.75 -12.10
C THR A 373 -9.75 -24.25 -11.96
N SER A 374 -10.33 -24.32 -10.76
CA SER A 374 -11.56 -23.63 -10.38
C SER A 374 -11.63 -23.59 -8.86
N THR A 375 -12.66 -22.99 -8.27
CA THR A 375 -12.86 -23.03 -6.81
C THR A 375 -13.18 -24.43 -6.28
N THR A 376 -13.54 -25.36 -7.16
CA THR A 376 -13.83 -26.76 -6.83
C THR A 376 -12.68 -27.69 -7.20
N GLU A 377 -11.98 -27.40 -8.29
CA GLU A 377 -10.87 -28.20 -8.80
C GLU A 377 -9.53 -27.64 -8.35
N LYS A 378 -8.88 -28.40 -7.48
CA LYS A 378 -7.55 -28.08 -6.95
C LYS A 378 -6.64 -29.29 -7.01
N GLN A 379 -5.37 -29.05 -7.28
CA GLN A 379 -4.33 -30.08 -7.35
C GLN A 379 -3.09 -29.60 -6.59
N ALA A 380 -2.62 -30.40 -5.64
CA ALA A 380 -1.32 -30.19 -5.02
C ALA A 380 -0.23 -30.74 -5.94
N LYS A 381 0.82 -29.96 -6.20
CA LYS A 381 2.04 -30.42 -6.87
C LYS A 381 3.19 -30.37 -5.88
N LEU A 382 3.84 -31.52 -5.66
CA LEU A 382 4.97 -31.64 -4.74
C LEU A 382 6.29 -31.43 -5.48
N PHE A 383 7.29 -30.91 -4.78
CA PHE A 383 8.66 -30.79 -5.29
C PHE A 383 9.67 -30.90 -4.14
N ASP A 384 10.85 -31.43 -4.49
CA ASP A 384 11.96 -31.64 -3.57
C ASP A 384 12.95 -30.48 -3.61
N ALA A 385 13.85 -30.46 -2.62
CA ALA A 385 14.93 -29.50 -2.58
C ALA A 385 15.86 -29.71 -3.78
N VAL A 386 16.23 -28.61 -4.45
CA VAL A 386 17.29 -28.63 -5.45
C VAL A 386 18.56 -29.25 -4.82
N PRO A 387 19.23 -30.22 -5.45
CA PRO A 387 20.44 -30.83 -4.90
C PRO A 387 21.56 -29.82 -4.59
N ASP A 388 22.33 -30.06 -3.53
CA ASP A 388 23.38 -29.14 -3.05
C ASP A 388 24.48 -28.87 -4.09
N ASP A 389 24.78 -29.84 -4.96
CA ASP A 389 25.75 -29.69 -6.06
C ASP A 389 25.29 -28.69 -7.14
N LYS A 390 23.99 -28.36 -7.15
CA LYS A 390 23.39 -27.36 -8.03
C LYS A 390 23.18 -26.01 -7.33
N ARG A 391 23.59 -25.90 -6.07
CA ARG A 391 23.52 -24.67 -5.27
C ARG A 391 24.91 -24.08 -5.12
N ILE A 392 24.99 -22.76 -5.12
CA ILE A 392 26.15 -22.06 -4.58
C ILE A 392 25.88 -21.89 -3.08
N ILE A 393 26.83 -22.33 -2.25
CA ILE A 393 26.80 -22.09 -0.80
C ILE A 393 27.79 -20.95 -0.53
N PRO A 394 27.37 -19.83 0.08
CA PRO A 394 28.28 -18.74 0.38
C PRO A 394 29.39 -19.17 1.36
N PRO A 395 30.63 -18.66 1.20
CA PRO A 395 31.78 -19.06 2.02
C PRO A 395 31.70 -18.56 3.48
N ILE A 396 30.76 -17.67 3.81
CA ILE A 396 30.67 -17.01 5.12
C ILE A 396 29.47 -17.55 5.90
N HIS A 397 29.74 -18.36 6.92
CA HIS A 397 28.80 -18.67 8.00
C HIS A 397 28.76 -17.51 9.01
N THR A 398 28.00 -16.46 8.74
CA THR A 398 27.80 -15.39 9.73
C THR A 398 26.33 -15.11 9.93
N THR A 399 25.65 -16.11 10.47
CA THR A 399 24.34 -15.96 11.08
C THR A 399 24.18 -17.10 12.10
N PRO A 400 24.44 -16.87 13.40
CA PRO A 400 24.55 -17.93 14.41
C PRO A 400 23.23 -18.64 14.75
N TYR A 401 22.12 -18.31 14.10
CA TYR A 401 20.78 -18.83 14.44
C TYR A 401 20.54 -20.29 14.02
N PHE A 402 21.55 -20.94 13.43
CA PHE A 402 21.55 -22.39 13.17
C PHE A 402 22.25 -23.22 14.26
N LEU A 403 22.78 -22.58 15.31
CA LEU A 403 23.35 -23.24 16.49
C LEU A 403 22.28 -23.54 17.55
#